data_AF-A0A6A5UZ91-F1
#
_entry.id   AF-A0A6A5UZ91-F1
#
_cell.length_a   1.000
_cell.length_b   1.000
_cell.length_c   1.000
_cell.angle_alpha   90.00
_cell.angle_beta   90.00
_cell.angle_gamma   90.00
#
_symmetry.space_group_name_H-M   'P 1'
#
loop_
_entity.id
_entity.type
_entity.pdbx_description
1 polymer ?
#
loop_
_entity_poly.entity_id
_entity_poly.type
_entity_poly.pdbx_seq_one_letter_code
_entity_poly.pdbx_strand_id
1 'polypeptide(L)'
;MPSPAHPLLRFLATLFGTIFLGFGFSYTFFPRRAYASIGLPALSSSTTSLDAEILDAVITLFGAKDVFVGVALLVTTWVANRRVAGVLLVAASACAGVDGWVVQRVAGSGGWNHWGYGVVMGCVGVLMGR
;
A
#
# COMPACT_ATOMS: atom_id res chain seq x y z
N MET A 1 10.78 -23.41 -19.77
CA MET A 1 9.62 -22.58 -20.21
C MET A 1 9.01 -21.92 -18.98
N PRO A 2 8.57 -20.66 -19.02
CA PRO A 2 7.82 -20.09 -17.91
C PRO A 2 6.50 -20.86 -17.80
N SER A 3 6.25 -21.51 -16.65
CA SER A 3 4.93 -22.05 -16.34
C SER A 3 3.88 -20.95 -16.56
N PRO A 4 2.72 -21.23 -17.19
CA PRO A 4 1.63 -20.27 -17.26
C PRO A 4 1.29 -19.88 -15.82
N ALA A 5 1.65 -18.66 -15.43
CA ALA A 5 1.32 -18.14 -14.12
C ALA A 5 -0.19 -18.30 -13.96
N HIS A 6 -0.63 -18.97 -12.89
CA HIS A 6 -2.04 -19.21 -12.63
C HIS A 6 -2.79 -17.87 -12.80
N PRO A 7 -3.77 -17.75 -13.72
CA PRO A 7 -4.38 -16.47 -14.08
C PRO A 7 -4.82 -15.63 -12.87
N LEU A 8 -5.27 -16.31 -11.80
CA LEU A 8 -5.59 -15.72 -10.51
C LEU A 8 -4.43 -14.93 -9.87
N LEU A 9 -3.20 -15.44 -9.87
CA LEU A 9 -2.06 -14.76 -9.23
C LEU A 9 -1.73 -13.45 -9.96
N ARG A 10 -1.78 -13.46 -11.29
CA ARG A 10 -1.59 -12.24 -12.09
C ARG A 10 -2.72 -11.24 -11.85
N PHE A 11 -3.96 -11.72 -11.76
CA PHE A 11 -5.11 -10.87 -11.44
C PHE A 11 -4.96 -10.22 -10.06
N LEU A 12 -4.61 -11.00 -9.03
CA LEU A 12 -4.40 -10.48 -7.67
C LEU A 12 -3.25 -9.47 -7.60
N ALA A 13 -2.12 -9.74 -8.26
CA ALA A 13 -1.02 -8.79 -8.35
C ALA A 13 -1.44 -7.47 -9.05
N THR A 14 -2.26 -7.58 -10.09
CA THR A 14 -2.83 -6.42 -10.79
C THR A 14 -3.77 -5.64 -9.86
N LEU A 15 -4.65 -6.33 -9.14
CA LEU A 15 -5.56 -5.73 -8.17
C LEU A 15 -4.80 -4.94 -7.11
N PHE A 16 -3.78 -5.54 -6.48
CA PHE A 16 -2.95 -4.83 -5.51
C PHE A 16 -2.21 -3.64 -6.13
N GLY A 17 -1.63 -3.79 -7.32
CA GLY A 17 -1.03 -2.67 -8.05
C GLY A 17 -2.01 -1.51 -8.27
N THR A 18 -3.25 -1.80 -8.65
CA THR A 18 -4.30 -0.78 -8.82
C THR A 18 -4.76 -0.15 -7.50
N ILE A 19 -4.79 -0.91 -6.39
CA ILE A 19 -5.11 -0.39 -5.06
C ILE A 19 -4.03 0.60 -4.61
N PHE A 20 -2.74 0.24 -4.74
CA PHE A 20 -1.63 1.14 -4.44
C PHE A 20 -1.68 2.42 -5.28
N LEU A 21 -2.01 2.33 -6.58
CA LEU A 21 -2.24 3.53 -7.38
C LEU A 21 -3.40 4.36 -6.84
N GLY A 22 -4.56 3.74 -6.58
CA GLY A 22 -5.74 4.45 -6.08
C GLY A 22 -5.47 5.21 -4.78
N PHE A 23 -4.85 4.54 -3.81
CA PHE A 23 -4.42 5.18 -2.56
C PHE A 23 -3.36 6.24 -2.79
N GLY A 24 -2.33 5.95 -3.58
CA GLY A 24 -1.26 6.90 -3.89
C GLY A 24 -1.80 8.20 -4.49
N PHE A 25 -2.68 8.11 -5.49
CA PHE A 25 -3.38 9.27 -6.05
C PHE A 25 -4.20 10.00 -4.99
N SER A 26 -5.00 9.27 -4.20
CA SER A 26 -5.82 9.89 -3.15
C SER A 26 -4.97 10.64 -2.13
N TYR A 27 -3.83 10.08 -1.71
CA TYR A 27 -2.97 10.64 -0.68
C TYR A 27 -2.19 11.85 -1.21
N THR A 28 -1.74 11.80 -2.47
CA THR A 28 -1.04 12.91 -3.11
C THR A 28 -1.94 14.12 -3.36
N PHE A 29 -3.19 13.92 -3.76
CA PHE A 29 -4.08 15.02 -4.13
C PHE A 29 -5.06 15.45 -3.03
N PHE A 30 -5.35 14.57 -2.06
CA PHE A 30 -6.31 14.82 -0.99
C PHE A 30 -5.78 14.39 0.40
N PRO A 31 -4.60 14.89 0.84
CA PRO A 31 -3.90 14.38 2.03
C PRO A 31 -4.74 14.46 3.32
N ARG A 32 -5.54 15.52 3.51
CA ARG A 32 -6.43 15.64 4.68
C ARG A 32 -7.50 14.57 4.77
N ARG A 33 -8.02 14.12 3.63
CA ARG A 33 -8.99 13.02 3.60
C ARG A 33 -8.33 11.66 3.83
N ALA A 34 -7.04 11.57 3.52
CA ALA A 34 -6.27 10.34 3.62
C ALA A 34 -6.04 9.87 5.06
N TYR A 35 -6.02 10.76 6.05
CA TYR A 35 -5.85 10.37 7.46
C TYR A 35 -6.86 9.30 7.87
N ALA A 36 -8.14 9.55 7.59
CA ALA A 36 -9.22 8.62 7.90
C ALA A 36 -9.11 7.32 7.09
N SER A 37 -8.73 7.38 5.81
CA SER A 37 -8.60 6.17 4.99
C SER A 37 -7.41 5.28 5.40
N ILE A 38 -6.36 5.88 5.97
CA ILE A 38 -5.22 5.15 6.55
C ILE A 38 -5.56 4.62 7.95
N GLY A 39 -6.69 5.03 8.54
CA GLY A 39 -7.08 4.61 9.90
C GLY A 39 -6.45 5.45 11.02
N LEU A 40 -5.90 6.62 10.68
CA LEU A 40 -5.41 7.60 11.65
C LEU A 40 -6.54 8.54 12.10
N PRO A 41 -6.48 9.05 13.34
CA PRO A 41 -7.44 10.03 13.82
C PRO A 41 -7.37 11.31 12.99
N ALA A 42 -8.51 11.98 12.85
CA ALA A 42 -8.55 13.33 12.28
C ALA A 42 -7.74 14.30 13.15
N LEU A 43 -7.21 15.36 12.53
CA LEU A 43 -6.53 16.43 13.25
C LEU A 43 -7.47 17.01 14.31
N SER A 44 -6.94 17.18 15.53
CA SER A 44 -7.72 17.71 16.65
C SER A 44 -7.84 19.24 16.54
N SER A 45 -8.76 19.81 17.32
CA SER A 45 -8.89 21.27 17.45
C SER A 45 -7.65 21.94 18.07
N SER A 46 -6.72 21.15 18.62
CA SER A 46 -5.44 21.62 19.17
C SER A 46 -4.27 21.55 18.18
N THR A 47 -4.47 21.01 16.98
CA THR A 47 -3.42 20.96 15.94
C THR A 47 -3.15 22.36 15.39
N THR A 48 -1.89 22.79 15.39
CA THR A 48 -1.51 24.09 14.82
C THR A 48 -1.57 24.04 13.28
N SER A 49 -1.63 25.21 12.64
CA SER A 49 -1.60 25.28 11.17
C SER A 49 -0.32 24.68 10.59
N LEU A 50 0.83 24.94 11.23
CA LEU A 50 2.13 24.42 10.81
C LEU A 50 2.19 22.89 10.92
N ASP A 51 1.70 22.30 12.02
CA ASP A 51 1.67 20.85 12.17
C ASP A 51 0.80 20.19 11.08
N ALA A 52 -0.33 20.81 10.77
CA ALA A 52 -1.22 20.32 9.72
C ALA A 52 -0.57 20.39 8.33
N GLU A 53 0.16 21.46 8.01
CA GLU A 53 0.90 21.60 6.75
C GLU A 53 2.02 20.57 6.61
N ILE A 54 2.77 20.33 7.69
CA ILE A 54 3.84 19.31 7.71
C ILE A 54 3.23 17.92 7.50
N LEU A 55 2.14 17.59 8.19
CA LEU A 55 1.47 16.30 8.03
C LEU A 55 0.89 16.14 6.62
N ASP A 56 0.29 17.18 6.04
CA ASP A 56 -0.22 17.16 4.66
C ASP A 56 0.92 16.88 3.66
N ALA A 57 2.09 17.52 3.84
CA ALA A 57 3.27 17.29 3.02
C ALA A 57 3.81 15.85 3.16
N VAL A 58 3.86 15.33 4.39
CA VAL A 58 4.30 13.94 4.65
C VAL A 58 3.36 12.94 3.98
N ILE A 59 2.04 13.11 4.10
CA ILE A 59 1.07 12.24 3.43
C ILE A 59 1.17 12.35 1.91
N THR A 60 1.41 13.55 1.37
CA THR A 60 1.62 13.74 -0.07
C THR A 60 2.84 12.95 -0.56
N LEU A 61 3.96 13.03 0.18
CA LEU A 61 5.18 12.27 -0.11
C LEU A 61 4.99 10.75 0.05
N PHE A 62 4.11 10.32 0.95
CA PHE A 62 3.75 8.92 1.13
C PHE A 62 2.91 8.44 -0.06
N GLY A 63 1.91 9.22 -0.48
CA GLY A 63 1.10 8.94 -1.67
C GLY A 63 1.92 8.76 -2.95
N ALA A 64 2.93 9.63 -3.16
CA ALA A 64 3.81 9.49 -4.31
C ALA A 64 4.60 8.16 -4.30
N LYS A 65 4.97 7.65 -3.12
CA LYS A 65 5.62 6.34 -2.97
C LYS A 65 4.64 5.20 -3.25
N ASP A 66 3.40 5.32 -2.82
CA ASP A 66 2.35 4.33 -3.15
C ASP A 66 2.06 4.29 -4.65
N VAL A 67 2.06 5.45 -5.33
CA VAL A 67 1.99 5.50 -6.81
C VAL A 67 3.16 4.72 -7.41
N PHE A 68 4.39 4.96 -6.94
CA PHE A 68 5.56 4.23 -7.41
C PHE A 68 5.43 2.71 -7.21
N VAL A 69 4.99 2.26 -6.03
CA VAL A 69 4.76 0.82 -5.75
C VAL A 69 3.71 0.24 -6.69
N GLY A 70 2.60 0.95 -6.90
CA GLY A 70 1.53 0.55 -7.82
C GLY A 70 2.02 0.41 -9.26
N VAL A 71 2.74 1.39 -9.78
CA VAL A 71 3.35 1.33 -11.13
C VAL A 71 4.34 0.17 -11.21
N ALA A 72 5.22 0.02 -10.23
CA ALA A 72 6.22 -1.04 -10.21
C ALA A 72 5.57 -2.44 -10.22
N LEU A 73 4.51 -2.65 -9.44
CA LEU A 73 3.74 -3.89 -9.43
C LEU A 73 3.09 -4.16 -10.79
N LEU A 74 2.44 -3.17 -11.40
CA LEU A 74 1.78 -3.36 -12.70
C LEU A 74 2.78 -3.64 -13.82
N VAL A 75 3.87 -2.87 -13.90
CA VAL A 75 4.94 -3.07 -14.89
C VAL A 75 5.57 -4.45 -14.74
N THR A 76 5.91 -4.86 -13.52
CA THR A 76 6.54 -6.16 -13.28
C THR A 76 5.59 -7.34 -13.47
N THR A 77 4.29 -7.12 -13.27
CA THR A 77 3.25 -8.14 -13.49
C THR A 77 2.97 -8.39 -14.97
N TRP A 78 2.96 -7.34 -15.79
CA TRP A 78 2.50 -7.41 -17.19
C TRP A 78 3.61 -7.35 -18.23
N VAL A 79 4.67 -6.59 -17.97
CA VAL A 79 5.73 -6.31 -18.95
C VAL A 79 7.02 -7.04 -18.61
N ALA A 80 7.35 -7.15 -17.32
CA ALA A 80 8.61 -7.73 -16.88
C ALA A 80 8.43 -9.11 -16.23
N ASN A 81 9.28 -9.41 -15.23
CA ASN A 81 9.41 -10.73 -14.65
C ASN A 81 8.44 -10.93 -13.46
N ARG A 82 7.57 -11.94 -13.56
CA ARG A 82 6.62 -12.32 -12.51
C ARG A 82 7.27 -12.59 -11.14
N ARG A 83 8.53 -13.03 -11.11
CA ARG A 83 9.27 -13.24 -9.84
C ARG A 83 9.57 -11.92 -9.16
N VAL A 84 9.86 -10.87 -9.92
CA VAL A 84 10.07 -9.52 -9.38
C VAL A 84 8.77 -8.96 -8.83
N ALA A 85 7.65 -9.14 -9.53
CA ALA A 85 6.33 -8.81 -8.98
C ALA A 85 6.05 -9.56 -7.67
N GLY A 86 6.45 -10.84 -7.58
CA GLY A 86 6.35 -11.63 -6.36
C GLY A 86 7.16 -11.06 -5.20
N VAL A 87 8.42 -10.68 -5.44
CA VAL A 87 9.28 -10.01 -4.44
C VAL A 87 8.69 -8.67 -4.00
N LEU A 88 8.16 -7.87 -4.93
CA LEU A 88 7.52 -6.60 -4.61
C LEU A 88 6.27 -6.79 -3.75
N LEU A 89 5.46 -7.82 -3.99
CA LEU A 89 4.30 -8.13 -3.15
C LEU A 89 4.68 -8.56 -1.73
N VAL A 90 5.78 -9.31 -1.56
CA VAL A 90 6.32 -9.64 -0.24
C VAL A 90 6.83 -8.39 0.48
N ALA A 91 7.54 -7.51 -0.23
CA ALA A 91 7.97 -6.23 0.34
C ALA A 91 6.78 -5.34 0.73
N ALA A 92 5.76 -5.24 -0.12
CA ALA A 92 4.52 -4.53 0.16
C ALA A 92 3.75 -5.12 1.35
N SER A 93 3.79 -6.45 1.54
CA SER A 93 3.26 -7.11 2.73
C SER A 93 3.97 -6.68 4.01
N ALA A 94 5.29 -6.48 3.97
CA ALA A 94 6.02 -5.94 5.11
C ALA A 94 5.63 -4.49 5.41
N CYS A 95 5.44 -3.66 4.39
CA CYS A 95 4.90 -2.29 4.55
C CYS A 95 3.54 -2.32 5.24
N ALA A 96 2.59 -3.14 4.77
CA ALA A 96 1.29 -3.29 5.42
C ALA A 96 1.38 -3.79 6.87
N GLY A 97 2.41 -4.60 7.19
CA GLY A 97 2.75 -4.98 8.56
C GLY A 97 3.07 -3.78 9.45
N VAL A 98 3.95 -2.89 8.95
CA VAL A 98 4.33 -1.64 9.64
C VAL A 98 3.15 -0.68 9.74
N ASP A 99 2.38 -0.51 8.66
CA ASP A 99 1.21 0.38 8.63
C ASP A 99 0.19 -0.03 9.70
N GLY A 100 -0.15 -1.33 9.75
CA GLY A 100 -1.08 -1.83 10.76
C GLY A 100 -0.55 -1.70 12.19
N TRP A 101 0.77 -1.83 12.39
CA TRP A 101 1.39 -1.59 13.71
C TRP A 101 1.28 -0.12 14.12
N VAL A 102 1.59 0.82 13.22
CA VAL A 102 1.49 2.26 13.48
C VAL A 102 0.04 2.63 13.80
N VAL A 103 -0.91 2.20 12.97
CA VAL A 103 -2.34 2.51 13.14
C VAL A 103 -2.88 1.93 14.44
N GLN A 104 -2.58 0.67 14.74
CA GLN A 104 -2.99 0.05 16.00
C GLN A 104 -2.40 0.79 17.21
N ARG A 105 -1.15 1.25 17.14
CA ARG A 105 -0.49 2.00 18.22
C ARG A 105 -1.07 3.39 18.41
N VAL A 106 -1.38 4.11 17.32
CA VAL A 106 -1.81 5.52 17.36
C VAL A 106 -3.31 5.64 17.58
N ALA A 107 -4.12 4.84 16.87
CA ALA A 107 -5.58 4.88 16.93
C ALA A 107 -6.19 3.87 17.92
N GLY A 108 -5.38 2.95 18.48
CA GLY A 108 -5.85 1.90 19.38
C GLY A 108 -6.67 0.81 18.72
N SER A 109 -6.91 0.89 17.40
CA SER A 109 -7.69 -0.05 16.61
C SER A 109 -7.31 0.07 15.12
N GLY A 110 -7.93 -0.74 14.25
CA GLY A 110 -7.77 -0.60 12.80
C GLY A 110 -6.54 -1.30 12.20
N GLY A 111 -5.63 -1.85 13.00
CA GLY A 111 -4.43 -2.54 12.47
C GLY A 111 -4.75 -3.70 11.52
N TRP A 112 -5.84 -4.43 11.78
CA TRP A 112 -6.32 -5.51 10.90
C TRP A 112 -6.78 -5.05 9.51
N ASN A 113 -7.14 -3.77 9.35
CA ASN A 113 -7.43 -3.22 8.03
C ASN A 113 -6.19 -3.20 7.14
N HIS A 114 -4.98 -3.32 7.71
CA HIS A 114 -3.71 -3.42 6.99
C HIS A 114 -3.20 -4.86 6.95
N TRP A 115 -3.17 -5.54 8.09
CA TRP A 115 -2.61 -6.89 8.19
C TRP A 115 -3.42 -7.92 7.41
N GLY A 116 -4.75 -7.76 7.34
CA GLY A 116 -5.63 -8.68 6.63
C GLY A 116 -5.23 -8.83 5.16
N TYR A 117 -5.17 -7.72 4.42
CA TYR A 117 -4.70 -7.76 3.03
C TYR A 117 -3.18 -7.96 2.93
N GLY A 118 -2.42 -7.50 3.92
CA GLY A 118 -0.96 -7.69 4.00
C GLY A 118 -0.55 -9.16 3.90
N VAL A 119 -1.18 -10.03 4.70
CA VAL A 119 -0.92 -11.48 4.65
C VAL A 119 -1.24 -12.05 3.27
N VAL A 120 -2.35 -11.63 2.65
CA VAL A 120 -2.72 -12.06 1.30
C VAL A 120 -1.66 -11.64 0.27
N MET A 121 -1.17 -10.41 0.32
CA MET A 121 -0.08 -9.94 -0.55
C MET A 121 1.17 -10.80 -0.39
N GLY A 122 1.57 -11.11 0.85
CA GLY A 122 2.72 -11.96 1.13
C GLY A 122 2.58 -13.37 0.53
N CYS A 123 1.41 -14.00 0.70
CA CYS A 123 1.11 -15.30 0.12
C CYS A 123 1.16 -15.28 -1.42
N VAL A 124 0.50 -14.30 -2.06
CA VAL A 124 0.54 -14.15 -3.52
C VAL A 124 1.98 -13.94 -3.99
N GLY A 125 2.74 -13.10 -3.29
CA GLY A 125 4.13 -12.81 -3.61
C GLY A 125 5.03 -14.05 -3.59
N VAL A 126 4.95 -14.85 -2.52
CA VAL A 126 5.69 -16.12 -2.40
C VAL A 126 5.31 -17.10 -3.51
N LEU A 127 4.02 -17.22 -3.84
CA LEU A 127 3.55 -18.11 -4.90
C LEU A 127 4.02 -17.65 -6.30
N MET A 128 4.10 -16.35 -6.54
CA MET A 128 4.62 -15.78 -7.80
C MET A 128 6.14 -15.91 -7.93
N GLY A 129 6.86 -15.97 -6.82
CA GLY A 129 8.33 -16.11 -6.76
C GLY A 129 8.84 -17.51 -7.11
N ARG A 130 8.01 -18.55 -6.98
CA ARG A 130 8.32 -19.94 -7.35
C ARG A 130 8.38 -20.09 -8.89
#